data_AF-A0A7J7M634-F1
#
_entry.id   AF-A0A7J7M634-F1
#
_cell.length_a   1.000
_cell.length_b   1.000
_cell.length_c   1.000
_cell.angle_alpha   90.00
_cell.angle_beta   90.00
_cell.angle_gamma   90.00
#
_symmetry.space_group_name_H-M   'P 1'
#
loop_
_entity.id
_entity.type
_entity.pdbx_description
1 polymer ?
#
loop_
_entity_poly.entity_id
_entity_poly.type
_entity_poly.pdbx_seq_one_letter_code
_entity_poly.pdbx_strand_id
1 'polypeptide(L)'
;MLEDQHVEITKQPSVGIFELKKELSALLQLGKGPLAQQLLLKEYGSRLLKKIDGFLPSCSIYKETYSWAEWEIESFIRLVKENAPSSETVTALHAASICVQASFNHYSILESQGLKLSKLLMVLLQPYDEEFLEMNFRRARSMLLNFEGNDDILSPQIVFAPLGLTASSSDSMLTGSGTRFIFLVKDTIQQLTLEVISHFGATALTKISHFFDEYMEILIKALPGPSEDENLTENKDYVYYKAETDSQ
;
A
#
# COMPACT_ATOMS: atom_id res chain seq x y z
N MET A 1 1.78 44.62 -1.30
CA MET A 1 0.35 44.78 -0.94
C MET A 1 -0.55 44.97 -2.16
N LEU A 2 -0.45 46.07 -2.94
CA LEU A 2 -1.26 46.22 -4.17
C LEU A 2 -0.79 45.27 -5.31
N GLU A 3 0.52 45.11 -5.49
CA GLU A 3 1.10 44.19 -6.48
C GLU A 3 0.63 42.74 -6.26
N ASP A 4 0.71 42.25 -5.04
CA ASP A 4 0.31 40.88 -4.69
C ASP A 4 -1.17 40.63 -4.96
N GLN A 5 -2.02 41.64 -4.74
CA GLN A 5 -3.45 41.56 -5.02
C GLN A 5 -3.75 41.43 -6.52
N HIS A 6 -3.07 42.23 -7.36
CA HIS A 6 -3.21 42.12 -8.81
C HIS A 6 -2.71 40.77 -9.33
N VAL A 7 -1.58 40.30 -8.79
CA VAL A 7 -1.03 38.97 -9.11
C VAL A 7 -2.02 37.86 -8.73
N GLU A 8 -2.62 37.92 -7.54
CA GLU A 8 -3.57 36.93 -7.06
C GLU A 8 -4.82 36.86 -7.96
N ILE A 9 -5.34 38.01 -8.36
CA ILE A 9 -6.48 38.10 -9.29
C ILE A 9 -6.11 37.45 -10.62
N THR A 10 -4.95 37.74 -11.21
CA THR A 10 -4.56 37.12 -12.50
C THR A 10 -4.34 35.61 -12.45
N LYS A 11 -4.11 35.02 -11.27
CA LYS A 11 -3.94 33.57 -11.10
C LYS A 11 -5.26 32.82 -10.99
N GLN A 12 -6.39 33.52 -10.82
CA GLN A 12 -7.68 32.85 -10.67
C GLN A 12 -8.10 32.18 -11.99
N PRO A 13 -8.48 30.88 -11.96
CA PRO A 13 -8.73 30.10 -13.17
C PRO A 13 -9.96 30.55 -13.98
N SER A 14 -10.80 31.43 -13.43
CA SER A 14 -12.05 31.95 -14.00
C SER A 14 -11.98 33.39 -14.53
N VAL A 15 -10.82 34.04 -14.46
CA VAL A 15 -10.67 35.47 -14.81
C VAL A 15 -11.10 35.74 -16.25
N GLY A 16 -11.94 36.74 -16.44
CA GLY A 16 -12.33 37.18 -17.77
C GLY A 16 -11.15 37.85 -18.51
N ILE A 17 -11.12 37.79 -19.84
CA ILE A 17 -10.08 38.48 -20.64
C ILE A 17 -10.05 39.99 -20.34
N PHE A 18 -11.19 40.56 -19.98
CA PHE A 18 -11.33 41.96 -19.62
C PHE A 18 -10.68 42.27 -18.27
N GLU A 19 -10.92 41.44 -17.25
CA GLU A 19 -10.31 41.55 -15.93
C GLU A 19 -8.79 41.32 -16.00
N LEU A 20 -8.34 40.32 -16.76
CA LEU A 20 -6.93 40.10 -17.01
C LEU A 20 -6.25 41.35 -17.59
N LYS A 21 -6.83 41.96 -18.63
CA LYS A 21 -6.30 43.20 -19.23
C LYS A 21 -6.26 44.35 -18.23
N LYS A 22 -7.29 44.49 -17.39
CA LYS A 22 -7.35 45.52 -16.34
C LYS A 22 -6.20 45.35 -15.35
N GLU A 23 -5.96 44.14 -14.85
CA GLU A 23 -4.89 43.92 -13.86
C GLU A 23 -3.49 44.00 -14.45
N LEU A 24 -3.31 43.55 -15.68
CA LEU A 24 -2.04 43.75 -16.39
C LEU A 24 -1.76 45.23 -16.64
N SER A 25 -2.78 46.03 -16.95
CA SER A 25 -2.64 47.48 -17.08
C SER A 25 -2.27 48.14 -15.75
N ALA A 26 -2.88 47.72 -14.64
CA ALA A 26 -2.53 48.21 -13.31
C ALA A 26 -1.06 47.90 -12.95
N LEU A 27 -0.60 46.68 -13.24
CA LEU A 27 0.81 46.29 -13.04
C LEU A 27 1.78 47.11 -13.89
N LEU A 28 1.41 47.44 -15.14
CA LEU A 28 2.22 48.31 -16.00
C LEU A 28 2.33 49.73 -15.43
N GLN A 29 1.22 50.30 -14.91
CA GLN A 29 1.24 51.61 -14.27
C GLN A 29 2.05 51.65 -12.97
N LEU A 30 2.20 50.50 -12.30
CA LEU A 30 3.09 50.33 -11.14
C LEU A 30 4.58 50.14 -11.54
N GLY A 31 4.93 50.21 -12.83
CA GLY A 31 6.29 49.99 -13.32
C GLY A 31 6.71 48.52 -13.38
N LYS A 32 5.78 47.57 -13.19
CA LYS A 32 6.04 46.12 -13.15
C LYS A 32 5.90 45.46 -14.53
N GLY A 33 6.44 46.09 -15.56
CA GLY A 33 6.31 45.63 -16.96
C GLY A 33 6.71 44.17 -17.20
N PRO A 34 7.91 43.72 -16.77
CA PRO A 34 8.32 42.33 -16.95
C PRO A 34 7.39 41.32 -16.27
N LEU A 35 6.90 41.63 -15.06
CA LEU A 35 5.96 40.78 -14.33
C LEU A 35 4.60 40.69 -15.04
N ALA A 36 4.06 41.83 -15.50
CA ALA A 36 2.83 41.85 -16.29
C ALA A 36 2.97 40.99 -17.57
N GLN A 37 4.10 41.10 -18.26
CA GLN A 37 4.36 40.31 -19.47
C GLN A 37 4.50 38.81 -19.16
N GLN A 38 5.18 38.45 -18.07
CA GLN A 38 5.29 37.05 -17.61
C GLN A 38 3.91 36.47 -17.28
N LEU A 39 3.06 37.21 -16.57
CA LEU A 39 1.70 36.77 -16.21
C LEU A 39 0.81 36.62 -17.46
N LEU A 40 0.89 37.56 -18.41
CA LEU A 40 0.19 37.47 -19.68
C LEU A 40 0.56 36.20 -20.45
N LEU A 41 1.86 35.93 -20.59
CA LEU A 41 2.35 34.74 -21.31
C LEU A 41 1.92 33.46 -20.60
N LYS A 42 2.00 33.41 -19.27
CA LYS A 42 1.56 32.24 -18.48
C LYS A 42 0.06 31.97 -18.64
N GLU A 43 -0.76 33.01 -18.58
CA GLU A 43 -2.21 32.90 -18.70
C GLU A 43 -2.63 32.52 -20.13
N TYR A 44 -2.00 33.12 -21.15
CA TYR A 44 -2.23 32.74 -22.54
C TYR A 44 -1.81 31.29 -22.80
N GLY A 45 -0.64 30.87 -22.29
CA GLY A 45 -0.17 29.50 -22.36
C GLY A 45 -1.15 28.51 -21.72
N SER A 46 -1.66 28.81 -20.52
CA SER A 46 -2.67 27.98 -19.84
C SER A 46 -3.96 27.86 -20.63
N ARG A 47 -4.47 28.97 -21.18
CA ARG A 47 -5.69 28.97 -22.02
C ARG A 47 -5.50 28.21 -23.33
N LEU A 48 -4.36 28.39 -23.97
CA LEU A 48 -4.03 27.66 -25.20
C LEU A 48 -3.97 26.15 -24.92
N LEU A 49 -3.29 25.75 -23.84
CA LEU A 49 -3.23 24.35 -23.42
C LEU A 49 -4.62 23.76 -23.16
N LYS A 50 -5.50 24.46 -22.42
CA LYS A 50 -6.89 24.01 -22.21
C LYS A 50 -7.67 23.84 -23.52
N LYS A 51 -7.47 24.73 -24.50
CA LYS A 51 -8.12 24.60 -25.81
C LYS A 51 -7.58 23.42 -26.60
N ILE A 52 -6.26 23.20 -26.56
CA ILE A 52 -5.63 22.02 -27.18
C ILE A 52 -6.16 20.75 -26.51
N ASP A 53 -6.16 20.65 -25.19
CA ASP A 53 -6.66 19.50 -24.44
C ASP A 53 -8.14 19.20 -24.75
N GLY A 54 -8.98 20.24 -24.93
CA GLY A 54 -10.37 20.07 -25.35
C GLY A 54 -10.53 19.66 -26.82
N PHE A 55 -9.58 20.03 -27.67
CA PHE A 55 -9.59 19.70 -29.10
C PHE A 55 -9.02 18.31 -29.39
N LEU A 56 -7.96 17.88 -28.70
CA LEU A 56 -7.25 16.63 -28.95
C LEU A 56 -8.20 15.40 -29.05
N PRO A 57 -9.19 15.19 -28.15
CA PRO A 57 -10.13 14.08 -28.27
C PRO A 57 -10.98 14.08 -29.54
N SER A 58 -11.18 15.23 -30.18
CA SER A 58 -11.92 15.39 -31.43
C SER A 58 -11.06 15.23 -32.70
N CYS A 59 -9.74 15.27 -32.55
CA CYS A 59 -8.80 15.11 -33.65
C CYS A 59 -8.63 13.61 -33.99
N SER A 60 -9.02 13.20 -35.21
CA SER A 60 -8.94 11.78 -35.65
C SER A 60 -7.54 11.20 -35.47
N ILE A 61 -6.51 11.94 -35.88
CA ILE A 61 -5.11 11.50 -35.80
C ILE A 61 -4.69 11.27 -34.35
N TYR A 62 -5.08 12.17 -33.43
CA TYR A 62 -4.79 11.99 -32.01
C TYR A 62 -5.49 10.75 -31.45
N LYS A 63 -6.78 10.58 -31.77
CA LYS A 63 -7.57 9.42 -31.33
C LYS A 63 -7.00 8.09 -31.85
N GLU A 64 -6.58 8.04 -33.11
CA GLU A 64 -5.96 6.86 -33.72
C GLU A 64 -4.61 6.55 -33.06
N THR A 65 -3.78 7.56 -32.86
CA THR A 65 -2.47 7.41 -32.18
C THR A 65 -2.65 6.93 -30.74
N TYR A 66 -3.63 7.50 -30.02
CA TYR A 66 -3.93 7.11 -28.65
C TYR A 66 -4.44 5.66 -28.57
N SER A 67 -5.36 5.27 -29.46
CA SER A 67 -5.88 3.89 -29.51
C SER A 67 -4.78 2.87 -29.85
N TRP A 68 -3.86 3.22 -30.75
CA TRP A 68 -2.70 2.39 -31.05
C TRP A 68 -1.79 2.23 -29.83
N ALA A 69 -1.55 3.31 -29.08
CA ALA A 69 -0.74 3.28 -27.87
C ALA A 69 -1.38 2.42 -26.76
N GLU A 70 -2.71 2.46 -26.61
CA GLU A 70 -3.44 1.57 -25.70
C GLU A 70 -3.23 0.09 -26.07
N TRP A 71 -3.40 -0.25 -27.36
CA TRP A 71 -3.19 -1.60 -27.85
C TRP A 71 -1.75 -2.10 -27.64
N GLU A 72 -0.77 -1.23 -27.87
CA GLU A 72 0.65 -1.57 -27.67
C GLU A 72 0.95 -1.84 -26.19
N ILE A 73 0.37 -1.04 -25.27
CA ILE A 73 0.50 -1.28 -23.82
C ILE A 73 -0.14 -2.62 -23.43
N GLU A 74 -1.34 -2.92 -23.92
CA GLU A 74 -1.99 -4.21 -23.64
C GLU A 74 -1.13 -5.38 -24.12
N SER A 75 -0.54 -5.26 -25.31
CA SER A 75 0.37 -6.25 -25.88
C SER A 75 1.63 -6.42 -25.03
N PHE A 76 2.24 -5.32 -24.59
CA PHE A 76 3.40 -5.33 -23.69
C PHE A 76 3.07 -6.01 -22.35
N ILE A 77 1.95 -5.66 -21.71
CA ILE A 77 1.55 -6.26 -20.43
C ILE A 77 1.27 -7.75 -20.57
N ARG A 78 0.66 -8.16 -21.68
CA ARG A 78 0.48 -9.58 -21.98
C ARG A 78 1.83 -10.31 -22.07
N LEU A 79 2.82 -9.74 -22.75
CA LEU A 79 4.17 -10.30 -22.81
C LEU A 79 4.84 -10.37 -21.43
N VAL A 80 4.68 -9.35 -20.59
CA VAL A 80 5.17 -9.35 -19.20
C VAL A 80 4.58 -10.54 -18.42
N LYS A 81 3.26 -10.75 -18.54
CA LYS A 81 2.55 -11.85 -17.86
C LYS A 81 2.98 -13.22 -18.39
N GLU A 82 3.10 -13.37 -19.71
CA GLU A 82 3.53 -14.62 -20.36
C GLU A 82 4.96 -15.04 -19.98
N ASN A 83 5.83 -14.08 -19.67
CA ASN A 83 7.24 -14.31 -19.33
C ASN A 83 7.53 -14.19 -17.83
N ALA A 84 6.50 -14.08 -17.00
CA ALA A 84 6.67 -13.92 -15.57
C ALA A 84 7.28 -15.16 -14.90
N PRO A 85 8.09 -14.99 -13.84
CA PRO A 85 8.57 -16.12 -13.07
C PRO A 85 7.40 -16.83 -12.38
N SER A 86 7.56 -18.11 -12.05
CA SER A 86 6.58 -18.81 -11.21
C SER A 86 6.39 -18.05 -9.90
N SER A 87 5.14 -17.68 -9.61
CA SER A 87 4.73 -16.98 -8.39
C SER A 87 5.01 -17.78 -7.11
N GLU A 88 5.31 -19.08 -7.26
CA GLU A 88 5.67 -20.01 -6.18
C GLU A 88 7.10 -19.84 -5.65
N THR A 89 7.97 -19.05 -6.29
CA THR A 89 9.35 -18.85 -5.81
C THR A 89 9.47 -17.76 -4.75
N VAL A 90 10.48 -17.86 -3.87
CA VAL A 90 10.71 -16.88 -2.78
C VAL A 90 11.02 -15.48 -3.32
N THR A 91 11.72 -15.41 -4.46
CA THR A 91 12.12 -14.17 -5.13
C THR A 91 11.09 -13.67 -6.15
N ALA A 92 9.97 -14.39 -6.34
CA ALA A 92 8.97 -14.08 -7.34
C ALA A 92 8.40 -12.67 -7.18
N LEU A 93 8.04 -12.30 -5.95
CA LEU A 93 7.44 -10.99 -5.66
C LEU A 93 8.44 -9.86 -5.94
N HIS A 94 9.70 -10.04 -5.55
CA HIS A 94 10.74 -9.06 -5.86
C HIS A 94 10.97 -8.89 -7.37
N ALA A 95 11.03 -9.99 -8.11
CA ALA A 95 11.19 -9.96 -9.56
C ALA A 95 9.98 -9.30 -10.25
N ALA A 96 8.76 -9.63 -9.84
CA ALA A 96 7.53 -8.99 -10.32
C ALA A 96 7.55 -7.48 -10.03
N SER A 97 7.93 -7.10 -8.81
CA SER A 97 8.00 -5.69 -8.41
C SER A 97 9.00 -4.89 -9.24
N ILE A 98 10.18 -5.45 -9.56
CA ILE A 98 11.14 -4.81 -10.47
C ILE A 98 10.56 -4.68 -11.88
N CYS A 99 9.85 -5.69 -12.38
CA CYS A 99 9.23 -5.67 -13.70
C CYS A 99 8.17 -4.56 -13.81
N VAL A 100 7.32 -4.43 -12.79
CA VAL A 100 6.32 -3.37 -12.70
C VAL A 100 6.98 -1.99 -12.62
N GLN A 101 8.00 -1.81 -11.77
CA GLN A 101 8.79 -0.58 -11.73
C GLN A 101 9.36 -0.20 -13.11
N ALA A 102 9.98 -1.15 -13.81
CA ALA A 102 10.57 -0.91 -15.13
C ALA A 102 9.51 -0.50 -16.16
N SER A 103 8.31 -1.06 -16.05
CA SER A 103 7.15 -0.70 -16.87
C SER A 103 6.70 0.74 -16.62
N PHE A 104 6.58 1.15 -15.35
CA PHE A 104 6.26 2.53 -14.99
C PHE A 104 7.34 3.53 -15.42
N ASN A 105 8.62 3.17 -15.31
CA ASN A 105 9.73 4.04 -15.72
C ASN A 105 9.71 4.35 -17.22
N HIS A 106 9.49 3.34 -18.07
CA HIS A 106 9.32 3.54 -19.51
C HIS A 106 8.13 4.43 -19.79
N TYR A 107 7.08 4.23 -19.03
CA TYR A 107 5.84 4.92 -19.25
C TYR A 107 5.89 6.41 -18.85
N SER A 108 6.59 6.75 -17.77
CA SER A 108 6.80 8.14 -17.35
C SER A 108 7.38 9.02 -18.48
N ILE A 109 8.22 8.43 -19.34
CA ILE A 109 8.77 9.08 -20.53
C ILE A 109 7.66 9.41 -21.53
N LEU A 110 6.75 8.47 -21.82
CA LEU A 110 5.60 8.69 -22.70
C LEU A 110 4.63 9.74 -22.14
N GLU A 111 4.46 9.74 -20.81
CA GLU A 111 3.65 10.74 -20.12
C GLU A 111 4.18 12.16 -20.33
N SER A 112 5.51 12.32 -20.29
CA SER A 112 6.16 13.61 -20.58
C SER A 112 5.94 14.12 -22.01
N GLN A 113 5.59 13.22 -22.93
CA GLN A 113 5.26 13.54 -24.33
C GLN A 113 3.76 13.79 -24.56
N GLY A 114 2.94 13.73 -23.50
CA GLY A 114 1.50 14.00 -23.55
C GLY A 114 0.60 12.76 -23.65
N LEU A 115 1.17 11.55 -23.63
CA LEU A 115 0.40 10.30 -23.59
C LEU A 115 0.17 9.84 -22.14
N LYS A 116 -0.92 10.31 -21.54
CA LYS A 116 -1.30 10.02 -20.14
C LYS A 116 -2.04 8.70 -19.98
N LEU A 117 -1.37 7.57 -20.16
CA LEU A 117 -1.97 6.23 -20.06
C LEU A 117 -1.81 5.62 -18.64
N SER A 118 -1.32 6.36 -17.62
CA SER A 118 -0.69 5.74 -16.41
C SER A 118 -1.69 4.92 -15.64
N LYS A 119 -2.92 5.43 -15.63
CA LYS A 119 -4.09 4.75 -15.10
C LYS A 119 -4.37 3.44 -15.81
N LEU A 120 -4.24 3.38 -17.14
CA LEU A 120 -4.41 2.14 -17.91
C LEU A 120 -3.33 1.13 -17.50
N LEU A 121 -2.07 1.56 -17.41
CA LEU A 121 -0.98 0.71 -16.96
C LEU A 121 -1.22 0.14 -15.56
N MET A 122 -1.62 0.98 -14.60
CA MET A 122 -1.98 0.55 -13.24
C MET A 122 -3.08 -0.51 -13.25
N VAL A 123 -4.16 -0.27 -14.00
CA VAL A 123 -5.31 -1.20 -14.09
C VAL A 123 -4.89 -2.54 -14.69
N LEU A 124 -4.05 -2.54 -15.72
CA LEU A 124 -3.62 -3.77 -16.39
C LEU A 124 -2.62 -4.60 -15.57
N LEU A 125 -1.77 -3.93 -14.77
CA LEU A 125 -0.79 -4.55 -13.88
C LEU A 125 -1.36 -4.97 -12.51
N GLN A 126 -2.44 -4.34 -12.05
CA GLN A 126 -3.07 -4.69 -10.77
C GLN A 126 -3.29 -6.20 -10.56
N PRO A 127 -3.93 -6.97 -11.47
CA PRO A 127 -4.12 -8.40 -11.26
C PRO A 127 -2.80 -9.19 -11.24
N TYR A 128 -1.77 -8.69 -11.92
CA TYR A 128 -0.44 -9.30 -11.88
C TYR A 128 0.19 -9.11 -10.49
N ASP A 129 0.24 -7.89 -9.98
CA ASP A 129 0.81 -7.63 -8.65
C ASP A 129 0.04 -8.33 -7.52
N GLU A 130 -1.29 -8.37 -7.61
CA GLU A 130 -2.15 -9.06 -6.64
C GLU A 130 -1.85 -10.56 -6.52
N GLU A 131 -1.58 -11.23 -7.65
CA GLU A 131 -1.23 -12.66 -7.66
C GLU A 131 0.07 -12.92 -6.90
N PHE A 132 1.13 -12.16 -7.21
CA PHE A 132 2.44 -12.34 -6.58
C PHE A 132 2.42 -12.00 -5.09
N LEU A 133 1.66 -10.97 -4.71
CA LEU A 133 1.42 -10.64 -3.30
C LEU A 133 0.68 -11.78 -2.59
N GLU A 134 -0.39 -12.31 -3.17
CA GLU A 134 -1.16 -13.41 -2.58
C GLU A 134 -0.29 -14.65 -2.36
N MET A 135 0.52 -15.03 -3.35
CA MET A 135 1.42 -16.18 -3.24
C MET A 135 2.52 -15.97 -2.20
N ASN A 136 3.07 -14.76 -2.08
CA ASN A 136 4.05 -14.42 -1.06
C ASN A 136 3.44 -14.50 0.35
N PHE A 137 2.27 -13.89 0.58
CA PHE A 137 1.60 -13.95 1.88
C PHE A 137 1.16 -15.37 2.22
N ARG A 138 0.74 -16.18 1.25
CA ARG A 138 0.47 -17.61 1.47
C ARG A 138 1.69 -18.36 1.98
N ARG A 139 2.86 -18.08 1.43
CA ARG A 139 4.12 -18.67 1.91
C ARG A 139 4.49 -18.17 3.30
N ALA A 140 4.38 -16.87 3.55
CA ALA A 140 4.61 -16.28 4.86
C ALA A 140 3.70 -16.92 5.93
N ARG A 141 2.43 -17.17 5.59
CA ARG A 141 1.50 -17.92 6.44
C ARG A 141 2.00 -19.32 6.77
N SER A 142 2.42 -20.09 5.77
CA SER A 142 2.97 -21.43 6.00
C SER A 142 4.23 -21.39 6.89
N MET A 143 5.09 -20.39 6.72
CA MET A 143 6.28 -20.19 7.56
C MET A 143 5.92 -19.82 9.00
N LEU A 144 4.83 -19.06 9.22
CA LEU A 144 4.35 -18.70 10.55
C LEU A 144 3.74 -19.91 11.29
N LEU A 145 3.00 -20.76 10.57
CA LEU A 145 2.30 -21.93 11.10
C LEU A 145 3.21 -23.12 11.40
N ASN A 146 4.32 -23.28 10.67
CA ASN A 146 5.29 -24.34 10.88
C ASN A 146 6.16 -24.02 12.11
N PHE A 147 5.62 -24.26 13.31
CA PHE A 147 6.35 -24.18 14.58
C PHE A 147 7.34 -25.34 14.78
N GLU A 148 7.24 -26.40 13.99
CA GLU A 148 8.06 -27.60 14.11
C GLU A 148 9.35 -27.50 13.29
N GLY A 149 10.46 -27.31 14.02
CA GLY A 149 11.73 -27.94 13.70
C GLY A 149 12.50 -27.41 12.49
N ASN A 150 13.09 -26.22 12.63
CA ASN A 150 14.45 -26.01 12.12
C ASN A 150 15.03 -24.72 12.71
N ASP A 151 15.83 -24.88 13.76
CA ASP A 151 16.53 -23.77 14.43
C ASP A 151 17.69 -23.20 13.60
N ASP A 152 17.95 -23.65 12.36
CA ASP A 152 19.25 -23.40 11.72
C ASP A 152 19.28 -22.73 10.34
N ILE A 153 18.15 -22.35 9.71
CA ILE A 153 18.26 -21.91 8.28
C ILE A 153 17.83 -20.47 7.98
N LEU A 154 17.04 -19.76 8.80
CA LEU A 154 16.67 -18.36 8.48
C LEU A 154 16.52 -17.44 9.70
N SER A 155 17.50 -17.47 10.61
CA SER A 155 17.63 -16.40 11.62
C SER A 155 18.58 -15.32 11.09
N PRO A 156 18.12 -14.11 10.75
CA PRO A 156 19.00 -12.95 10.76
C PRO A 156 19.29 -12.66 12.22
N GLN A 157 20.40 -13.22 12.69
CA GLN A 157 21.17 -12.89 13.89
C GLN A 157 20.52 -11.79 14.74
N ILE A 158 19.92 -12.22 15.85
CA ILE A 158 19.53 -11.37 16.98
C ILE A 158 20.82 -10.71 17.49
N VAL A 159 21.16 -9.55 16.94
CA VAL A 159 22.10 -8.61 17.53
C VAL A 159 21.24 -7.71 18.41
N PHE A 160 21.62 -7.56 19.68
CA PHE A 160 20.91 -6.87 20.78
C PHE A 160 20.03 -7.75 21.68
N ALA A 161 20.68 -8.56 22.52
CA ALA A 161 20.14 -8.90 23.83
C ALA A 161 21.15 -8.49 24.93
N PRO A 162 20.77 -7.65 25.91
CA PRO A 162 21.46 -7.58 27.19
C PRO A 162 21.02 -8.78 28.05
N LEU A 163 21.99 -9.42 28.69
CA LEU A 163 21.84 -10.57 29.57
C LEU A 163 20.82 -10.36 30.70
N GLY A 164 20.01 -11.40 30.94
CA GLY A 164 19.53 -11.75 32.28
C GLY A 164 18.01 -11.72 32.46
N LEU A 165 17.41 -12.91 32.51
CA LEU A 165 16.46 -13.41 33.54
C LEU A 165 15.54 -14.45 32.89
N THR A 166 15.70 -15.70 33.34
CA THR A 166 14.82 -16.82 33.03
C THR A 166 13.46 -16.59 33.70
N ALA A 167 12.40 -16.47 32.90
CA ALA A 167 11.01 -16.56 33.33
C ALA A 167 10.21 -17.38 32.30
N SER A 168 9.19 -18.09 32.80
CA SER A 168 8.25 -19.04 32.18
C SER A 168 8.22 -19.19 30.64
N SER A 169 8.19 -20.44 30.20
CA SER A 169 8.24 -20.90 28.79
C SER A 169 7.10 -20.42 27.88
N SER A 170 6.06 -19.76 28.40
CA SER A 170 4.96 -19.20 27.60
C SER A 170 5.24 -17.77 27.11
N ASP A 171 5.94 -16.95 27.90
CA ASP A 171 6.22 -15.54 27.56
C ASP A 171 7.29 -15.40 26.47
N SER A 172 8.26 -16.33 26.44
CA SER A 172 9.28 -16.39 25.39
C SER A 172 8.71 -16.87 24.04
N MET A 173 7.73 -17.78 24.06
CA MET A 173 7.09 -18.31 22.84
C MET A 173 6.13 -17.28 22.21
N LEU A 174 5.34 -16.57 23.01
CA LEU A 174 4.41 -15.55 22.51
C LEU A 174 5.18 -14.37 21.89
N THR A 175 6.20 -13.86 22.59
CA THR A 175 7.11 -12.82 22.09
C THR A 175 7.85 -13.27 20.82
N GLY A 176 8.23 -14.55 20.74
CA GLY A 176 8.83 -15.16 19.55
C GLY A 176 7.89 -15.20 18.34
N SER A 177 6.60 -15.50 18.54
CA SER A 177 5.60 -15.51 17.47
C SER A 177 5.33 -14.11 16.89
N GLY A 178 5.23 -13.10 17.76
CA GLY A 178 5.06 -11.71 17.34
C GLY A 178 6.28 -11.18 16.58
N THR A 179 7.49 -11.54 17.03
CA THR A 179 8.74 -11.19 16.33
C THR A 179 8.79 -11.82 14.93
N ARG A 180 8.37 -13.08 14.79
CA ARG A 180 8.30 -13.77 13.49
C ARG A 180 7.27 -13.12 12.55
N PHE A 181 6.08 -12.78 13.05
CA PHE A 181 5.09 -12.05 12.26
C PHE A 181 5.65 -10.73 11.72
N ILE A 182 6.27 -9.91 12.58
CA ILE A 182 6.88 -8.63 12.19
C ILE A 182 7.98 -8.85 11.16
N PHE A 183 8.82 -9.87 11.35
CA PHE A 183 9.88 -10.21 10.39
C PHE A 183 9.31 -10.54 9.01
N LEU A 184 8.28 -11.39 8.93
CA LEU A 184 7.64 -11.78 7.68
C LEU A 184 6.99 -10.59 6.97
N VAL A 185 6.28 -9.73 7.70
CA VAL A 185 5.72 -8.49 7.13
C VAL A 185 6.82 -7.60 6.57
N LYS A 186 7.92 -7.43 7.32
CA LYS A 186 9.05 -6.62 6.88
C LYS A 186 9.73 -7.21 5.64
N ASP A 187 9.93 -8.52 5.59
CA ASP A 187 10.50 -9.21 4.43
C ASP A 187 9.64 -8.98 3.19
N THR A 188 8.32 -9.17 3.29
CA THR A 188 7.39 -8.92 2.17
C THR A 188 7.47 -7.48 1.67
N ILE A 189 7.45 -6.48 2.57
CA ILE A 189 7.56 -5.07 2.19
C ILE A 189 8.92 -4.76 1.55
N GLN A 190 9.99 -5.36 2.01
CA GLN A 190 11.33 -5.17 1.44
C GLN A 190 11.50 -5.76 0.04
N GLN A 191 10.66 -6.73 -0.34
CA GLN A 191 10.65 -7.24 -1.72
C GLN A 191 10.03 -6.24 -2.70
N LEU A 192 9.22 -5.29 -2.24
CA LEU A 192 8.55 -4.29 -3.09
C LEU A 192 9.43 -3.05 -3.34
N THR A 193 9.43 -2.54 -4.56
CA THR A 193 10.03 -1.23 -4.89
C THR A 193 9.15 -0.08 -4.40
N LEU A 194 9.76 1.11 -4.23
CA LEU A 194 9.05 2.31 -3.76
C LEU A 194 7.91 2.73 -4.69
N GLU A 195 8.08 2.60 -6.01
CA GLU A 195 7.01 2.93 -6.98
C GLU A 195 5.84 1.97 -6.86
N VAL A 196 6.11 0.66 -6.72
CA VAL A 196 5.07 -0.34 -6.53
C VAL A 196 4.32 -0.11 -5.22
N ILE A 197 5.03 0.26 -4.14
CA ILE A 197 4.39 0.67 -2.88
C ILE A 197 3.51 1.92 -3.09
N SER A 198 3.96 2.89 -3.88
CA SER A 198 3.19 4.11 -4.15
C SER A 198 1.87 3.84 -4.88
N HIS A 199 1.83 2.84 -5.78
CA HIS A 199 0.64 2.54 -6.60
C HIS A 199 -0.23 1.44 -6.01
N PHE A 200 0.36 0.44 -5.36
CA PHE A 200 -0.31 -0.78 -4.88
C PHE A 200 -0.18 -1.03 -3.37
N GLY A 201 0.33 -0.05 -2.61
CA GLY A 201 0.49 -0.17 -1.16
C GLY A 201 -0.81 -0.45 -0.42
N ALA A 202 -1.95 0.04 -0.91
CA ALA A 202 -3.27 -0.27 -0.35
C ALA A 202 -3.60 -1.78 -0.40
N THR A 203 -3.26 -2.43 -1.52
CA THR A 203 -3.41 -3.89 -1.68
C THR A 203 -2.51 -4.63 -0.72
N ALA A 204 -1.24 -4.24 -0.62
CA ALA A 204 -0.29 -4.85 0.33
C ALA A 204 -0.77 -4.70 1.78
N LEU A 205 -1.24 -3.52 2.19
CA LEU A 205 -1.81 -3.28 3.51
C LEU A 205 -3.04 -4.15 3.78
N THR A 206 -3.93 -4.30 2.79
CA THR A 206 -5.11 -5.16 2.90
C THR A 206 -4.69 -6.61 3.16
N LYS A 207 -3.69 -7.12 2.43
CA LYS A 207 -3.14 -8.46 2.64
C LYS A 207 -2.45 -8.62 3.99
N ILE A 208 -1.73 -7.60 4.46
CA ILE A 208 -1.13 -7.58 5.81
C ILE A 208 -2.22 -7.63 6.88
N SER A 209 -3.33 -6.89 6.71
CA SER A 209 -4.47 -6.92 7.63
C SER A 209 -5.06 -8.33 7.72
N HIS A 210 -5.33 -8.97 6.59
CA HIS A 210 -5.80 -10.35 6.58
C HIS A 210 -4.79 -11.32 7.23
N PHE A 211 -3.50 -11.14 6.96
CA PHE A 211 -2.46 -11.94 7.58
C PHE A 211 -2.42 -11.77 9.11
N PHE A 212 -2.68 -10.56 9.61
CA PHE A 212 -2.79 -10.28 11.03
C PHE A 212 -4.04 -10.93 11.65
N ASP A 213 -5.20 -10.84 11.00
CA ASP A 213 -6.44 -11.47 11.49
C ASP A 213 -6.25 -12.98 11.65
N GLU A 214 -5.64 -13.63 10.66
CA GLU A 214 -5.31 -15.06 10.71
C GLU A 214 -4.30 -15.38 11.83
N TYR A 215 -3.26 -14.55 12.00
CA TYR A 215 -2.33 -14.68 13.12
C TYR A 215 -3.03 -14.60 14.48
N MET A 216 -3.95 -13.64 14.64
CA MET A 216 -4.73 -13.49 15.87
C MET A 216 -5.64 -14.70 16.12
N GLU A 217 -6.26 -15.27 15.10
CA GLU A 217 -7.03 -16.49 15.24
C GLU A 217 -6.20 -17.67 15.76
N ILE A 218 -4.96 -17.81 15.26
CA ILE A 218 -4.04 -18.87 15.71
C ILE A 218 -3.70 -18.67 17.19
N LEU A 219 -3.40 -17.43 17.60
CA LEU A 219 -3.13 -17.11 19.01
C LEU A 219 -4.33 -17.39 19.91
N ILE A 220 -5.54 -16.98 19.50
CA ILE A 220 -6.78 -17.21 20.25
C ILE A 220 -7.02 -18.71 20.43
N LYS A 221 -6.84 -19.51 19.37
CA LYS A 221 -6.98 -20.98 19.43
C LYS A 221 -5.94 -21.64 20.33
N ALA A 222 -4.79 -21.00 20.55
CA ALA A 222 -3.72 -21.50 21.41
C ALA A 222 -3.92 -21.14 22.91
N LEU A 223 -4.87 -20.26 23.24
CA LEU A 223 -5.17 -19.95 24.64
C LEU A 223 -5.88 -21.13 25.33
N PRO A 224 -5.52 -21.48 26.57
CA PRO A 224 -6.26 -22.48 27.34
C PRO A 224 -7.71 -22.03 27.50
N GLY A 225 -8.67 -22.91 27.17
CA GLY A 225 -10.10 -22.64 27.37
C GLY A 225 -10.44 -22.41 28.85
N PRO A 226 -11.58 -21.78 29.16
CA PRO A 226 -12.02 -21.62 30.55
C PRO A 226 -12.15 -23.01 31.18
N SER A 227 -11.39 -23.26 32.25
CA SER A 227 -11.36 -24.56 32.92
C SER A 227 -12.75 -24.93 33.41
N GLU A 228 -13.20 -26.17 33.15
CA GLU A 228 -14.43 -26.74 33.71
C GLU A 228 -14.37 -26.98 35.25
N ASP A 229 -13.36 -26.45 35.95
CA ASP A 229 -13.14 -26.64 37.40
C ASP A 229 -13.99 -25.75 38.32
N GLU A 230 -14.98 -25.01 37.79
CA GLU A 230 -15.97 -24.28 38.62
C GLU A 230 -17.28 -25.06 38.89
N ASN A 231 -17.36 -26.34 38.50
CA ASN A 231 -18.55 -27.18 38.72
C ASN A 231 -18.36 -28.31 39.76
N LEU A 232 -17.61 -28.07 40.84
CA LEU A 232 -17.52 -28.99 41.98
C LEU A 232 -17.89 -28.31 43.30
N THR A 233 -19.06 -27.66 43.34
CA THR A 233 -19.76 -27.33 44.61
C THR A 233 -21.11 -28.02 44.67
N GLU A 234 -21.12 -29.35 44.63
CA GLU A 234 -22.22 -30.12 45.21
C GLU A 234 -21.82 -31.59 45.34
N ASN A 235 -21.14 -31.95 46.43
CA ASN A 235 -21.23 -33.32 46.91
C ASN A 235 -21.60 -33.29 48.40
N LYS A 236 -22.88 -33.59 48.63
CA LYS A 236 -23.52 -33.73 49.94
C LYS A 236 -23.01 -35.00 50.59
N ASP A 237 -21.98 -34.90 51.43
CA ASP A 237 -21.71 -35.95 52.40
C ASP A 237 -22.53 -35.70 53.67
N TYR A 238 -23.59 -36.50 53.78
CA TYR A 238 -24.44 -36.65 54.95
C TYR A 238 -23.58 -37.20 56.11
N VAL A 239 -23.14 -36.32 57.02
CA VAL A 239 -22.56 -36.76 58.30
C VAL A 239 -23.71 -37.07 59.26
N TYR A 240 -23.90 -38.37 59.50
CA TYR A 240 -24.80 -38.90 60.53
C TYR A 240 -24.24 -38.55 61.92
N TYR A 241 -24.74 -37.50 62.55
CA TYR A 241 -24.49 -37.22 63.96
C TYR A 241 -25.48 -38.02 64.82
N LYS A 242 -24.98 -39.11 65.41
CA LYS A 242 -25.64 -39.80 66.52
C LYS A 242 -25.50 -38.92 67.77
N ALA A 243 -26.57 -38.22 68.16
CA ALA A 243 -26.65 -37.56 69.44
C ALA A 243 -27.34 -38.51 70.44
N GLU A 244 -26.54 -39.09 71.33
CA GLU A 244 -27.01 -39.66 72.59
C GLU A 244 -27.56 -38.50 73.45
N THR A 245 -28.83 -38.57 73.84
CA THR A 245 -29.36 -37.75 74.93
C THR A 245 -30.12 -38.64 75.90
N ASP A 246 -29.57 -38.64 77.10
CA ASP A 246 -30.07 -39.19 78.35
C ASP A 246 -31.32 -38.43 78.80
N SER A 247 -32.30 -39.11 79.40
CA SER A 247 -33.40 -38.45 80.13
C SER A 247 -33.93 -39.37 81.23
N GLN A 248 -33.85 -38.88 82.47
CA GLN A 248 -34.57 -39.37 83.65
C GLN A 248 -36.08 -39.20 83.51
#